data_AF-A0A382I9K7-F1
#
_entry.id   AF-A0A382I9K7-F1
#
_cell.length_a   1.000
_cell.length_b   1.000
_cell.length_c   1.000
_cell.angle_alpha   90.00
_cell.angle_beta   90.00
_cell.angle_gamma   90.00
#
_symmetry.space_group_name_H-M   'P 1'
#
loop_
_entity.id
_entity.type
_entity.pdbx_description
1 polymer ?
#
loop_
_entity_poly.entity_id
_entity_poly.type
_entity_poly.pdbx_seq_one_letter_code
_entity_poly.pdbx_strand_id
1 'polypeptide(L)'
;YSGSWLHKQSALQARLAPDLADIYELYFPLGSKVNFAKTTATLSLSGLGLSSRLAGDAIHRVRFRDDGETLTGIDHTQIATGLRSASGLAFDPRNGDLYFEDNGIDGLTEAIEAHSADEINVIPLDQIGGDIEDFGFPDNYIAYRTGEFVGGQGVPSLFAFTPLPDPANGSESEGPNEITFAPPGFPPGLNHGLFVGFHGQFSKGGLANEENPLVYADPNTGEYFHFIGNDEPAIGHLDGLLATGNKLYAADISSQGGFGSSAQNSGVIYLIRYTGDPPTAVVELAVETPAGYELGEAYPNPFNPSTTIRFSIPAAGHGLPATLQVYDATGQLVSTLLDATVSPGSYRADWDGTDAAGHAVASGSYFFRLRVGDQFMKTRRGALLK
;
A
#
# COMPACT_ATOMS: atom_id res chain seq x y z
N TYR A 1 13.69 24.46 -18.06
CA TYR A 1 12.98 23.66 -19.07
C TYR A 1 11.53 24.07 -19.04
N SER A 2 11.06 24.74 -20.08
CA SER A 2 9.70 25.30 -20.20
C SER A 2 9.11 24.82 -21.52
N GLY A 3 8.07 23.99 -21.46
CA GLY A 3 7.38 23.44 -22.62
C GLY A 3 7.33 21.91 -22.59
N SER A 4 6.10 21.41 -22.72
CA SER A 4 5.62 20.03 -22.63
C SER A 4 5.63 19.37 -21.25
N TRP A 5 4.41 19.02 -20.82
CA TRP A 5 4.02 18.02 -19.83
C TRP A 5 5.14 17.01 -19.57
N LEU A 6 5.99 17.33 -18.60
CA LEU A 6 6.91 16.36 -18.03
C LEU A 6 6.08 15.67 -16.97
N HIS A 7 5.67 14.43 -17.22
CA HIS A 7 5.29 13.52 -16.16
C HIS A 7 6.55 13.26 -15.34
N LYS A 8 6.85 14.18 -14.41
CA LYS A 8 7.95 14.05 -13.43
C LYS A 8 7.50 13.08 -12.34
N GLN A 9 7.03 11.91 -12.74
CA GLN A 9 6.69 10.86 -11.80
C GLN A 9 8.00 10.13 -11.47
N SER A 10 8.23 9.96 -10.17
CA SER A 10 9.33 9.16 -9.66
C SER A 10 8.73 8.02 -8.87
N ALA A 11 8.48 6.91 -9.54
CA ALA A 11 8.26 5.65 -8.84
C ALA A 11 9.63 5.12 -8.39
N LEU A 12 9.70 4.58 -7.18
CA LEU A 12 10.93 4.03 -6.65
C LEU A 12 10.60 2.80 -5.84
N GLN A 13 11.19 1.67 -6.22
CA GLN A 13 11.02 0.44 -5.47
C GLN A 13 12.37 -0.15 -5.09
N ALA A 14 12.50 -0.59 -3.84
CA ALA A 14 13.71 -1.20 -3.33
C ALA A 14 13.40 -2.56 -2.72
N ARG A 15 14.26 -3.54 -2.96
CA ARG A 15 14.20 -4.84 -2.28
C ARG A 15 15.59 -5.39 -2.02
N LEU A 16 15.70 -6.33 -1.09
CA LEU A 16 16.87 -7.20 -1.04
C LEU A 16 16.88 -8.07 -2.29
N ALA A 17 18.05 -8.25 -2.90
CA ALA A 17 18.21 -9.15 -4.02
C ALA A 17 17.81 -10.57 -3.60
N PRO A 18 17.05 -11.30 -4.43
CA PRO A 18 16.76 -12.70 -4.17
C PRO A 18 18.07 -13.47 -3.95
N ASP A 19 18.12 -14.25 -2.86
CA ASP A 19 19.22 -15.16 -2.51
C ASP A 19 20.60 -14.53 -2.21
N LEU A 20 20.72 -13.19 -2.14
CA LEU A 20 21.97 -12.50 -1.85
C LEU A 20 21.81 -11.59 -0.62
N ALA A 21 22.23 -12.10 0.53
CA ALA A 21 22.38 -11.28 1.73
C ALA A 21 23.39 -10.16 1.44
N ASP A 22 23.08 -8.92 1.83
CA ASP A 22 23.85 -7.68 1.61
C ASP A 22 23.64 -6.93 0.28
N ILE A 23 22.92 -7.50 -0.70
CA ILE A 23 22.67 -6.83 -1.97
C ILE A 23 21.26 -6.27 -2.02
N TYR A 24 21.15 -4.98 -2.31
CA TYR A 24 19.90 -4.27 -2.52
C TYR A 24 19.72 -3.96 -4.00
N GLU A 25 18.51 -4.12 -4.50
CA GLU A 25 18.09 -3.74 -5.83
C GLU A 25 17.17 -2.51 -5.73
N LEU A 26 17.48 -1.48 -6.51
CA LEU A 26 16.69 -0.26 -6.64
C LEU A 26 16.15 -0.16 -8.06
N TYR A 27 14.85 -0.01 -8.19
CA TYR A 27 14.11 0.10 -9.45
C TYR A 27 13.49 1.47 -9.57
N PHE A 28 13.69 2.12 -10.71
CA PHE A 28 13.13 3.45 -10.97
C PHE A 28 12.92 3.68 -12.47
N PRO A 29 11.87 4.39 -12.87
CA PRO A 29 11.62 4.74 -14.25
C PRO A 29 12.35 6.02 -14.63
N LEU A 30 12.62 6.17 -15.93
CA LEU A 30 12.80 7.45 -16.59
C LEU A 30 11.73 7.54 -17.67
N GLY A 31 10.69 8.33 -17.38
CA GLY A 31 9.56 8.52 -18.30
C GLY A 31 9.95 9.22 -19.60
N SER A 32 8.97 9.26 -20.51
CA SER A 32 9.11 9.90 -21.81
C SER A 32 9.22 11.40 -21.69
N LYS A 33 10.03 11.97 -22.58
CA LYS A 33 10.18 13.40 -22.76
C LYS A 33 8.95 14.02 -23.43
N VAL A 34 8.18 13.24 -24.21
CA VAL A 34 7.05 13.73 -25.00
C VAL A 34 5.87 12.76 -24.97
N ASN A 35 4.66 13.30 -25.06
CA ASN A 35 3.42 12.56 -24.91
C ASN A 35 3.22 11.40 -25.94
N PHE A 36 3.67 11.56 -27.19
CA PHE A 36 3.27 10.67 -28.30
C PHE A 36 4.45 10.24 -29.21
N ALA A 37 5.68 10.26 -28.70
CA ALA A 37 6.86 9.93 -29.49
C ALA A 37 7.97 9.35 -28.63
N LYS A 38 8.78 8.47 -29.23
CA LYS A 38 9.94 7.86 -28.56
C LYS A 38 10.96 8.90 -28.10
N THR A 39 11.42 8.76 -26.87
CA THR A 39 12.50 9.55 -26.30
C THR A 39 13.85 9.00 -26.73
N THR A 40 14.64 9.85 -27.37
CA THR A 40 16.06 9.55 -27.69
C THR A 40 17.03 10.18 -26.70
N ALA A 41 16.52 10.97 -25.75
CA ALA A 41 17.32 11.61 -24.72
C ALA A 41 17.80 10.58 -23.69
N THR A 42 19.01 10.81 -23.18
CA THR A 42 19.61 9.98 -22.12
C THR A 42 20.11 10.86 -20.98
N LEU A 43 20.09 10.34 -19.75
CA LEU A 43 20.66 10.97 -18.55
C LEU A 43 21.93 10.25 -18.10
N SER A 44 22.81 10.94 -17.39
CA SER A 44 23.98 10.30 -16.77
C SER A 44 23.64 9.84 -15.36
N LEU A 45 24.03 8.60 -15.04
CA LEU A 45 24.13 8.11 -13.67
C LEU A 45 25.60 8.11 -13.26
N SER A 46 25.91 8.67 -12.10
CA SER A 46 27.26 8.60 -11.51
C SER A 46 27.18 8.64 -9.98
N GLY A 47 27.98 7.83 -9.30
CA GLY A 47 28.04 7.79 -7.84
C GLY A 47 28.15 6.37 -7.31
N LEU A 48 28.64 6.21 -6.08
CA LEU A 48 28.81 4.91 -5.44
C LEU A 48 29.63 3.91 -6.27
N GLY A 49 30.57 4.38 -7.10
CA GLY A 49 31.36 3.53 -7.99
C GLY A 49 30.70 3.20 -9.33
N LEU A 50 29.47 3.66 -9.58
CA LEU A 50 28.75 3.47 -10.83
C LEU A 50 28.93 4.65 -11.77
N SER A 51 28.93 4.35 -13.07
CA SER A 51 28.84 5.31 -14.16
C SER A 51 28.08 4.67 -15.31
N SER A 52 26.96 5.27 -15.72
CA SER A 52 26.13 4.74 -16.81
C SER A 52 25.36 5.84 -17.54
N ARG A 53 24.76 5.49 -18.69
CA ARG A 53 23.80 6.32 -19.42
C ARG A 53 22.43 5.65 -19.35
N LEU A 54 21.46 6.39 -18.84
CA LEU A 54 20.10 5.95 -18.64
C LEU A 54 19.25 6.41 -19.83
N ALA A 55 18.59 5.49 -20.52
CA ALA A 55 17.56 5.81 -21.52
C ALA A 55 16.28 6.35 -20.86
N GLY A 56 15.57 7.25 -21.55
CA GLY A 56 14.15 7.51 -21.25
C GLY A 56 13.26 6.37 -21.75
N ASP A 57 11.95 6.52 -21.57
CA ASP A 57 10.93 5.52 -21.92
C ASP A 57 11.20 4.14 -21.30
N ALA A 58 11.77 4.11 -20.08
CA ALA A 58 12.42 2.91 -19.57
C ALA A 58 12.34 2.77 -18.05
N ILE A 59 12.43 1.53 -17.57
CA ILE A 59 12.69 1.20 -16.16
C ILE A 59 14.13 0.72 -16.03
N HIS A 60 14.81 1.22 -15.00
CA HIS A 60 16.20 0.91 -14.67
C HIS A 60 16.28 0.21 -13.32
N ARG A 61 17.18 -0.77 -13.22
CA ARG A 61 17.61 -1.38 -11.98
C ARG A 61 19.05 -0.95 -11.68
N VAL A 62 19.33 -0.61 -10.42
CA VAL A 62 20.68 -0.48 -9.89
C VAL A 62 20.83 -1.41 -8.72
N ARG A 63 21.94 -2.15 -8.65
CA ARG A 63 22.27 -2.99 -7.51
C ARG A 63 23.37 -2.36 -6.66
N PHE A 64 23.21 -2.43 -5.35
CA PHE A 64 24.19 -1.94 -4.38
C PHE A 64 24.49 -3.04 -3.36
N ARG A 65 25.73 -3.09 -2.89
CA ARG A 65 26.11 -3.84 -1.69
C ARG A 65 26.17 -2.89 -0.50
N ASP A 66 25.54 -3.28 0.60
CA ASP A 66 25.68 -2.64 1.90
C ASP A 66 26.24 -3.66 2.89
N ASP A 67 27.51 -3.49 3.26
CA ASP A 67 28.19 -4.36 4.23
C ASP A 67 28.02 -3.89 5.69
N GLY A 68 27.18 -2.87 5.93
CA GLY A 68 26.94 -2.26 7.23
C GLY A 68 27.90 -1.12 7.57
N GLU A 69 28.97 -0.93 6.78
CA GLU A 69 29.91 0.20 6.93
C GLU A 69 29.93 1.07 5.66
N THR A 70 29.78 0.46 4.49
CA THR A 70 29.89 1.11 3.19
C THR A 70 28.79 0.66 2.22
N LEU A 71 28.29 1.63 1.44
CA LEU A 71 27.38 1.38 0.33
C LEU A 71 28.15 1.50 -0.99
N THR A 72 28.22 0.40 -1.75
CA THR A 72 28.95 0.35 -3.03
C THR A 72 28.02 -0.13 -4.14
N GLY A 73 27.93 0.62 -5.23
CA GLY A 73 27.19 0.20 -6.42
C GLY A 73 27.89 -0.94 -7.16
N ILE A 74 27.10 -1.91 -7.59
CA ILE A 74 27.55 -3.14 -8.26
C ILE A 74 27.39 -3.00 -9.76
N ASP A 75 26.17 -2.73 -10.21
CA ASP A 75 25.84 -2.51 -11.61
C ASP A 75 24.55 -1.71 -11.81
N HIS A 76 24.33 -1.33 -13.06
CA HIS A 76 23.11 -0.74 -13.58
C HIS A 76 22.64 -1.59 -14.78
N THR A 77 21.33 -1.80 -14.88
CA THR A 77 20.68 -2.51 -15.99
C THR A 77 19.41 -1.77 -16.37
N GLN A 78 19.18 -1.54 -17.66
CA GLN A 78 17.86 -1.18 -18.17
C GLN A 78 17.05 -2.48 -18.29
N ILE A 79 15.88 -2.55 -17.65
CA ILE A 79 15.05 -3.77 -17.63
C ILE A 79 13.82 -3.68 -18.53
N ALA A 80 13.40 -2.46 -18.88
CA ALA A 80 12.27 -2.22 -19.75
C ALA A 80 12.54 -1.04 -20.69
N THR A 81 11.86 -1.00 -21.82
CA THR A 81 11.78 0.13 -22.75
C THR A 81 10.38 0.22 -23.37
N GLY A 82 10.13 1.25 -24.17
CA GLY A 82 8.85 1.42 -24.84
C GLY A 82 7.72 1.72 -23.86
N LEU A 83 8.02 2.51 -22.82
CA LEU A 83 7.04 2.97 -21.83
C LEU A 83 6.80 4.46 -21.98
N ARG A 84 5.57 4.93 -21.82
CA ARG A 84 5.30 6.38 -21.85
C ARG A 84 5.79 7.04 -20.57
N SER A 85 5.30 6.61 -19.43
CA SER A 85 5.65 7.13 -18.12
C SER A 85 5.24 6.12 -17.08
N ALA A 86 6.13 5.15 -16.84
CA ALA A 86 5.89 4.18 -15.79
C ALA A 86 5.80 4.87 -14.42
N SER A 87 4.70 4.64 -13.73
CA SER A 87 4.42 5.05 -12.35
C SER A 87 4.24 3.78 -11.49
N GLY A 88 3.99 3.95 -10.19
CA GLY A 88 3.75 2.88 -9.21
C GLY A 88 4.43 1.52 -9.44
N LEU A 89 5.43 1.15 -8.63
CA LEU A 89 6.15 -0.13 -8.79
C LEU A 89 5.89 -1.06 -7.60
N ALA A 90 5.34 -2.26 -7.84
CA ALA A 90 5.15 -3.26 -6.80
C ALA A 90 5.63 -4.64 -7.22
N PHE A 91 6.31 -5.31 -6.28
CA PHE A 91 6.59 -6.73 -6.42
C PHE A 91 5.42 -7.54 -5.85
N ASP A 92 4.94 -8.53 -6.60
CA ASP A 92 3.96 -9.47 -6.10
C ASP A 92 4.60 -10.29 -4.97
N PRO A 93 4.07 -10.26 -3.73
CA PRO A 93 4.65 -10.98 -2.61
C PRO A 93 4.59 -12.51 -2.74
N ARG A 94 3.85 -13.04 -3.71
CA ARG A 94 3.64 -14.49 -3.92
C ARG A 94 4.66 -15.11 -4.85
N ASN A 95 5.04 -14.40 -5.92
CA ASN A 95 5.93 -14.93 -6.96
C ASN A 95 7.15 -14.02 -7.25
N GLY A 96 7.13 -12.76 -6.78
CA GLY A 96 8.23 -11.80 -6.93
C GLY A 96 8.26 -11.07 -8.29
N ASP A 97 7.22 -11.22 -9.12
CA ASP A 97 7.07 -10.52 -10.39
C ASP A 97 6.94 -9.01 -10.15
N LEU A 98 7.50 -8.21 -11.07
CA LEU A 98 7.42 -6.74 -11.00
C LEU A 98 6.21 -6.26 -11.77
N TYR A 99 5.25 -5.68 -11.06
CA TYR A 99 4.11 -4.97 -11.64
C TYR A 99 4.38 -3.48 -11.61
N PHE A 100 3.89 -2.79 -12.63
CA PHE A 100 3.95 -1.34 -12.68
C PHE A 100 2.85 -0.75 -13.55
N GLU A 101 2.52 0.49 -13.28
CA GLU A 101 1.64 1.29 -14.13
C GLU A 101 2.44 1.87 -15.29
N ASP A 102 1.81 2.05 -16.45
CA ASP A 102 2.29 2.96 -17.49
C ASP A 102 1.16 3.92 -17.86
N ASN A 103 1.45 5.22 -17.73
CA ASN A 103 0.46 6.26 -17.95
C ASN A 103 0.18 6.43 -19.46
N GLY A 104 -1.07 6.41 -19.89
CA GLY A 104 -1.52 6.41 -21.28
C GLY A 104 -1.42 7.78 -21.97
N ILE A 105 -1.26 7.81 -23.30
CA ILE A 105 -1.12 9.02 -24.13
C ILE A 105 -2.26 10.01 -23.85
N ASP A 106 -1.92 11.24 -23.46
CA ASP A 106 -2.89 12.31 -23.22
C ASP A 106 -3.49 12.73 -24.57
N GLY A 107 -4.73 13.22 -24.55
CA GLY A 107 -5.47 13.56 -25.76
C GLY A 107 -4.71 14.35 -26.82
N LEU A 108 -4.66 13.78 -28.01
CA LEU A 108 -4.06 14.41 -29.20
C LEU A 108 -5.03 15.40 -29.86
N THR A 109 -6.33 15.21 -29.64
CA THR A 109 -7.42 16.01 -30.23
C THR A 109 -8.12 16.90 -29.21
N GLU A 110 -8.45 16.36 -28.03
CA GLU A 110 -9.03 17.10 -26.91
C GLU A 110 -8.10 16.99 -25.71
N ALA A 111 -7.60 18.11 -25.17
CA ALA A 111 -6.52 18.11 -24.19
C ALA A 111 -6.85 17.45 -22.83
N ILE A 112 -8.12 17.13 -22.59
CA ILE A 112 -8.62 16.54 -21.35
C ILE A 112 -9.09 15.09 -21.53
N GLU A 113 -9.06 14.54 -22.74
CA GLU A 113 -9.53 13.18 -23.00
C GLU A 113 -8.34 12.31 -23.41
N ALA A 114 -8.04 11.27 -22.65
CA ALA A 114 -6.92 10.39 -22.97
C ALA A 114 -7.08 9.72 -24.35
N HIS A 115 -5.97 9.64 -25.08
CA HIS A 115 -5.88 8.99 -26.38
C HIS A 115 -5.65 7.48 -26.22
N SER A 116 -4.74 7.09 -25.31
CA SER A 116 -4.60 5.70 -24.88
C SER A 116 -4.90 5.57 -23.40
N ALA A 117 -5.45 4.44 -23.00
CA ALA A 117 -5.69 4.10 -21.62
C ALA A 117 -4.39 3.98 -20.84
N ASP A 118 -4.50 4.24 -19.54
CA ASP A 118 -3.51 3.81 -18.55
C ASP A 118 -3.48 2.30 -18.42
N GLU A 119 -2.30 1.75 -18.16
CA GLU A 119 -2.07 0.31 -18.23
C GLU A 119 -1.36 -0.24 -16.99
N ILE A 120 -1.68 -1.48 -16.63
CA ILE A 120 -0.82 -2.30 -15.76
C ILE A 120 0.01 -3.22 -16.63
N ASN A 121 1.30 -3.24 -16.34
CA ASN A 121 2.30 -4.06 -16.99
C ASN A 121 3.00 -4.96 -15.97
N VAL A 122 3.59 -6.06 -16.45
CA VAL A 122 4.30 -7.02 -15.62
C VAL A 122 5.59 -7.49 -16.27
N ILE A 123 6.65 -7.62 -15.47
CA ILE A 123 7.87 -8.33 -15.83
C ILE A 123 8.05 -9.50 -14.85
N PRO A 124 7.93 -10.76 -15.33
CA PRO A 124 8.19 -11.95 -14.53
C PRO A 124 9.55 -11.92 -13.84
N LEU A 125 9.62 -12.42 -12.59
CA LEU A 125 10.83 -12.38 -11.77
C LEU A 125 12.07 -12.94 -12.48
N ASP A 126 11.90 -14.03 -13.24
CA ASP A 126 12.97 -14.71 -13.95
C ASP A 126 13.46 -13.97 -15.21
N GLN A 127 12.71 -12.96 -15.66
CA GLN A 127 13.08 -12.08 -16.78
C GLN A 127 13.78 -10.80 -16.30
N ILE A 128 13.67 -10.44 -15.02
CA ILE A 128 14.23 -9.19 -14.50
C ILE A 128 15.77 -9.17 -14.60
N GLY A 129 16.28 -8.32 -15.49
CA GLY A 129 17.71 -8.17 -15.77
C GLY A 129 18.25 -9.17 -16.81
N GLY A 130 17.36 -9.88 -17.51
CA GLY A 130 17.66 -10.60 -18.75
C GLY A 130 17.65 -9.68 -19.96
N ASP A 131 16.96 -10.09 -21.02
CA ASP A 131 16.72 -9.23 -22.19
C ASP A 131 15.85 -8.02 -21.79
N ILE A 132 15.94 -6.93 -22.54
CA ILE A 132 15.16 -5.71 -22.27
C ILE A 132 13.75 -5.93 -22.80
N GLU A 133 12.75 -5.92 -21.91
CA GLU A 133 11.34 -5.98 -22.30
C GLU A 133 10.91 -4.67 -22.97
N ASP A 134 10.39 -4.74 -24.20
CA ASP A 134 9.93 -3.56 -24.96
C ASP A 134 8.40 -3.52 -24.98
N PHE A 135 7.79 -2.53 -24.33
CA PHE A 135 6.34 -2.35 -24.24
C PHE A 135 5.76 -1.55 -25.42
N GLY A 136 6.61 -1.06 -26.33
CA GLY A 136 6.19 -0.61 -27.66
C GLY A 136 5.58 0.80 -27.76
N PHE A 137 5.59 1.61 -26.70
CA PHE A 137 5.23 3.03 -26.78
C PHE A 137 6.00 3.74 -27.91
N PRO A 138 5.36 4.64 -28.70
CA PRO A 138 3.96 5.07 -28.60
C PRO A 138 2.99 4.28 -29.50
N ASP A 139 3.43 3.17 -30.10
CA ASP A 139 2.69 2.51 -31.18
C ASP A 139 1.90 1.29 -30.68
N ASN A 140 2.14 0.82 -29.45
CA ASN A 140 1.50 -0.34 -28.83
C ASN A 140 0.72 0.09 -27.58
N TYR A 141 -0.61 0.16 -27.64
CA TYR A 141 -1.45 0.62 -26.52
C TYR A 141 -2.92 0.20 -26.68
N ILE A 142 -3.71 0.33 -25.61
CA ILE A 142 -5.18 0.25 -25.66
C ILE A 142 -5.80 1.64 -25.87
N ALA A 143 -6.66 1.81 -26.87
CA ALA A 143 -7.38 3.06 -27.11
C ALA A 143 -8.39 3.32 -25.98
N TYR A 144 -8.31 4.49 -25.34
CA TYR A 144 -9.00 4.77 -24.07
C TYR A 144 -10.51 4.55 -24.11
N ARG A 145 -11.19 5.12 -25.12
CA ARG A 145 -12.67 5.07 -25.21
C ARG A 145 -13.23 3.77 -25.78
N THR A 146 -12.49 3.09 -26.64
CA THR A 146 -13.00 1.89 -27.34
C THR A 146 -12.53 0.60 -26.69
N GLY A 147 -11.47 0.64 -25.89
CA GLY A 147 -10.78 -0.56 -25.41
C GLY A 147 -10.11 -1.37 -26.53
N GLU A 148 -10.06 -0.84 -27.76
CA GLU A 148 -9.44 -1.52 -28.88
C GLU A 148 -7.93 -1.41 -28.81
N PHE A 149 -7.25 -2.52 -29.04
CA PHE A 149 -5.80 -2.53 -29.16
C PHE A 149 -5.34 -1.82 -30.45
N VAL A 150 -4.40 -0.88 -30.30
CA VAL A 150 -3.69 -0.22 -31.38
C VAL A 150 -2.28 -0.79 -31.48
N GLY A 151 -1.97 -1.37 -32.63
CA GLY A 151 -0.84 -2.28 -32.79
C GLY A 151 0.50 -1.62 -33.11
N GLY A 152 1.51 -2.02 -32.33
CA GLY A 152 2.93 -1.77 -32.54
C GLY A 152 3.74 -3.07 -32.37
N GLN A 153 5.07 -2.97 -32.30
CA GLN A 153 5.90 -4.07 -31.79
C GLN A 153 6.09 -3.82 -30.30
N GLY A 154 5.71 -4.78 -29.44
CA GLY A 154 5.91 -4.68 -28.00
C GLY A 154 5.19 -5.77 -27.22
N VAL A 155 5.54 -5.90 -25.94
CA VAL A 155 4.85 -6.71 -24.94
C VAL A 155 3.48 -6.08 -24.69
N PRO A 156 2.37 -6.82 -24.84
CA PRO A 156 1.05 -6.31 -24.49
C PRO A 156 0.95 -6.00 -23.00
N SER A 157 0.20 -4.96 -22.65
CA SER A 157 -0.17 -4.70 -21.27
C SER A 157 -0.97 -5.86 -20.67
N LEU A 158 -0.88 -6.01 -19.35
CA LEU A 158 -1.63 -7.05 -18.64
C LEU A 158 -3.12 -6.74 -18.67
N PHE A 159 -3.47 -5.48 -18.41
CA PHE A 159 -4.80 -4.90 -18.61
C PHE A 159 -4.70 -3.37 -18.64
N ALA A 160 -5.77 -2.72 -19.08
CA ALA A 160 -5.87 -1.27 -19.22
C ALA A 160 -7.14 -0.73 -18.55
N PHE A 161 -7.09 0.53 -18.12
CA PHE A 161 -8.21 1.21 -17.48
C PHE A 161 -8.98 2.04 -18.51
N THR A 162 -10.19 1.59 -18.81
CA THR A 162 -11.16 2.29 -19.67
C THR A 162 -12.30 2.88 -18.83
N PRO A 163 -13.03 3.90 -19.31
CA PRO A 163 -14.15 4.48 -18.55
C PRO A 163 -15.23 3.45 -18.18
N LEU A 164 -15.76 3.51 -16.94
CA LEU A 164 -16.80 2.60 -16.42
C LEU A 164 -18.13 3.31 -16.11
N PRO A 165 -19.28 2.70 -16.45
CA PRO A 165 -19.75 2.48 -17.82
C PRO A 165 -20.29 3.78 -18.44
N ASP A 166 -20.19 3.91 -19.77
CA ASP A 166 -20.50 5.09 -20.61
C ASP A 166 -19.25 5.93 -20.96
N PRO A 167 -18.79 5.92 -22.22
CA PRO A 167 -17.63 6.68 -22.67
C PRO A 167 -17.85 8.21 -22.74
N ALA A 168 -19.00 8.76 -22.33
CA ALA A 168 -19.25 10.20 -22.32
C ALA A 168 -19.48 10.82 -20.92
N ASN A 169 -19.77 10.02 -19.90
CA ASN A 169 -20.11 10.49 -18.54
C ASN A 169 -19.81 9.47 -17.42
N GLY A 170 -19.11 8.38 -17.75
CA GLY A 170 -18.73 7.34 -16.79
C GLY A 170 -17.68 7.80 -15.79
N SER A 171 -17.47 7.01 -14.75
CA SER A 171 -16.37 7.23 -13.82
C SER A 171 -15.06 6.83 -14.49
N GLU A 172 -14.12 7.78 -14.54
CA GLU A 172 -12.84 7.63 -15.23
C GLU A 172 -11.74 7.22 -14.23
N SER A 173 -10.67 6.62 -14.76
CA SER A 173 -9.47 6.22 -14.01
C SER A 173 -8.28 6.68 -14.85
N GLU A 174 -7.79 7.89 -14.58
CA GLU A 174 -6.76 8.53 -15.39
C GLU A 174 -5.62 9.11 -14.54
N GLY A 175 -4.39 9.00 -15.04
CA GLY A 175 -3.20 9.47 -14.34
C GLY A 175 -2.89 8.62 -13.10
N PRO A 176 -2.52 7.34 -13.27
CA PRO A 176 -2.21 6.43 -12.20
C PRO A 176 -0.88 6.89 -11.58
N ASN A 177 -0.70 6.64 -10.30
CA ASN A 177 0.47 7.14 -9.60
C ASN A 177 1.17 6.11 -8.71
N GLU A 178 0.41 5.27 -8.00
CA GLU A 178 0.97 4.29 -7.09
C GLU A 178 0.13 3.02 -7.03
N ILE A 179 0.81 1.87 -6.92
CA ILE A 179 0.16 0.56 -6.76
C ILE A 179 0.62 -0.16 -5.50
N THR A 180 -0.25 -1.03 -4.99
CA THR A 180 0.15 -1.99 -3.96
C THR A 180 -0.69 -3.25 -4.04
N PHE A 181 -0.07 -4.40 -3.80
CA PHE A 181 -0.81 -5.66 -3.71
C PHE A 181 -1.74 -5.64 -2.50
N ALA A 182 -2.92 -6.21 -2.67
CA ALA A 182 -3.92 -6.26 -1.62
C ALA A 182 -3.39 -6.92 -0.35
N PRO A 183 -3.71 -6.37 0.85
CA PRO A 183 -3.27 -6.97 2.09
C PRO A 183 -3.82 -8.40 2.23
N PRO A 184 -3.01 -9.42 2.57
CA PRO A 184 -3.48 -10.79 2.69
C PRO A 184 -4.56 -10.97 3.78
N GLY A 185 -4.64 -10.05 4.74
CA GLY A 185 -5.66 -10.02 5.78
C GLY A 185 -6.98 -9.35 5.38
N PHE A 186 -7.14 -8.92 4.12
CA PHE A 186 -8.43 -8.49 3.58
C PHE A 186 -9.38 -9.70 3.39
N PRO A 187 -10.70 -9.49 3.20
CA PRO A 187 -11.63 -10.59 3.05
C PRO A 187 -11.35 -11.39 1.77
N PRO A 188 -11.77 -12.68 1.72
CA PRO A 188 -11.70 -13.46 0.50
C PRO A 188 -12.34 -12.73 -0.67
N GLY A 189 -11.65 -12.70 -1.82
CA GLY A 189 -12.06 -11.92 -3.00
C GLY A 189 -11.36 -10.56 -3.12
N LEU A 190 -10.86 -9.99 -2.02
CA LEU A 190 -10.15 -8.70 -1.99
C LEU A 190 -8.72 -8.79 -1.43
N ASN A 191 -8.21 -9.99 -1.23
CA ASN A 191 -6.94 -10.25 -0.54
C ASN A 191 -5.81 -10.71 -1.45
N HIS A 192 -5.97 -10.57 -2.77
CA HIS A 192 -5.04 -11.08 -3.76
C HIS A 192 -4.94 -10.25 -5.05
N GLY A 193 -5.74 -9.19 -5.19
CA GLY A 193 -5.67 -8.26 -6.31
C GLY A 193 -4.66 -7.15 -6.09
N LEU A 194 -4.77 -6.12 -6.94
CA LEU A 194 -3.92 -4.94 -6.97
C LEU A 194 -4.77 -3.71 -6.66
N PHE A 195 -4.31 -2.89 -5.73
CA PHE A 195 -4.85 -1.55 -5.54
C PHE A 195 -4.03 -0.56 -6.37
N VAL A 196 -4.74 0.36 -7.02
CA VAL A 196 -4.17 1.34 -7.97
C VAL A 196 -4.75 2.70 -7.62
N GLY A 197 -3.87 3.65 -7.30
CA GLY A 197 -4.22 5.00 -6.89
C GLY A 197 -4.10 5.96 -8.07
N PHE A 198 -5.19 6.65 -8.38
CA PHE A 198 -5.22 7.62 -9.46
C PHE A 198 -5.13 9.04 -8.92
N HIS A 199 -4.31 9.85 -9.59
CA HIS A 199 -4.19 11.27 -9.37
C HIS A 199 -5.37 12.04 -10.01
N GLY A 200 -5.78 11.62 -11.21
CA GLY A 200 -6.74 12.34 -12.03
C GLY A 200 -6.25 13.72 -12.46
N GLN A 201 -7.15 14.70 -12.50
CA GLN A 201 -6.82 16.04 -12.99
C GLN A 201 -6.00 16.84 -11.98
N PHE A 202 -4.78 17.24 -12.39
CA PHE A 202 -3.75 17.89 -11.57
C PHE A 202 -4.19 18.99 -10.59
N SER A 203 -5.23 19.76 -10.90
CA SER A 203 -5.69 20.90 -10.09
C SER A 203 -7.06 20.73 -9.44
N LYS A 204 -7.67 19.55 -9.57
CA LYS A 204 -9.02 19.27 -9.06
C LYS A 204 -8.96 18.21 -7.97
N GLY A 205 -9.85 18.30 -6.97
CA GLY A 205 -10.01 17.27 -5.94
C GLY A 205 -11.47 17.19 -5.49
N GLY A 206 -11.80 16.18 -4.70
CA GLY A 206 -13.17 15.87 -4.31
C GLY A 206 -14.05 15.59 -5.53
N LEU A 207 -15.32 15.95 -5.44
CA LEU A 207 -16.33 15.77 -6.51
C LEU A 207 -16.01 16.50 -7.82
N ALA A 208 -15.01 17.40 -7.83
CA ALA A 208 -14.60 18.08 -9.03
C ALA A 208 -13.60 17.28 -9.85
N ASN A 209 -12.96 16.24 -9.29
CA ASN A 209 -12.01 15.39 -9.98
C ASN A 209 -12.68 14.06 -10.30
N GLU A 210 -13.07 13.89 -11.56
CA GLU A 210 -13.81 12.74 -12.05
C GLU A 210 -12.91 11.53 -12.43
N GLU A 211 -11.60 11.62 -12.19
CA GLU A 211 -10.56 10.69 -12.69
C GLU A 211 -9.71 10.04 -11.58
N ASN A 212 -10.02 10.26 -10.30
CA ASN A 212 -9.17 9.94 -9.15
C ASN A 212 -9.62 8.77 -8.25
N PRO A 213 -10.18 7.66 -8.76
CA PRO A 213 -10.64 6.58 -7.90
C PRO A 213 -9.46 5.87 -7.21
N LEU A 214 -9.79 5.16 -6.12
CA LEU A 214 -8.99 4.02 -5.69
C LEU A 214 -9.54 2.79 -6.40
N VAL A 215 -8.76 2.20 -7.30
CA VAL A 215 -9.20 1.01 -8.04
C VAL A 215 -8.71 -0.25 -7.34
N TYR A 216 -9.56 -1.28 -7.33
CA TYR A 216 -9.13 -2.66 -7.10
C TYR A 216 -9.23 -3.41 -8.43
N ALA A 217 -8.14 -4.06 -8.84
CA ALA A 217 -8.05 -4.87 -10.05
C ALA A 217 -7.63 -6.31 -9.71
N ASP A 218 -8.20 -7.29 -10.40
CA ASP A 218 -7.72 -8.67 -10.38
C ASP A 218 -6.70 -8.86 -11.51
N PRO A 219 -5.41 -9.06 -11.21
CA PRO A 219 -4.38 -9.21 -12.22
C PRO A 219 -4.50 -10.47 -13.07
N ASN A 220 -5.34 -11.44 -12.69
CA ASN A 220 -5.55 -12.67 -13.47
C ASN A 220 -6.61 -12.51 -14.55
N THR A 221 -7.60 -11.65 -14.33
CA THR A 221 -8.74 -11.46 -15.24
C THR A 221 -8.70 -10.12 -15.94
N GLY A 222 -7.98 -9.14 -15.40
CA GLY A 222 -8.03 -7.75 -15.82
C GLY A 222 -9.32 -7.04 -15.43
N GLU A 223 -10.22 -7.70 -14.70
CA GLU A 223 -11.43 -7.06 -14.19
C GLU A 223 -11.09 -6.15 -13.02
N TYR A 224 -11.70 -4.96 -12.99
CA TYR A 224 -11.50 -4.00 -11.92
C TYR A 224 -12.79 -3.25 -11.59
N PHE A 225 -12.80 -2.61 -10.43
CA PHE A 225 -13.87 -1.71 -10.02
C PHE A 225 -13.30 -0.58 -9.15
N HIS A 226 -14.03 0.52 -9.05
CA HIS A 226 -13.66 1.63 -8.17
C HIS A 226 -13.96 1.21 -6.72
N PHE A 227 -12.92 0.83 -5.98
CA PHE A 227 -13.02 0.48 -4.57
C PHE A 227 -13.38 1.70 -3.72
N ILE A 228 -12.84 2.87 -4.06
CA ILE A 228 -13.38 4.17 -3.69
C ILE A 228 -13.67 4.93 -4.98
N GLY A 229 -14.91 5.40 -5.12
CA GLY A 229 -15.37 6.11 -6.30
C GLY A 229 -14.80 7.53 -6.41
N ASN A 230 -14.79 8.05 -7.64
CA ASN A 230 -14.52 9.45 -7.95
C ASN A 230 -15.62 10.41 -7.44
N ASP A 231 -16.76 9.88 -7.01
CA ASP A 231 -17.86 10.59 -6.38
C ASP A 231 -17.73 10.69 -4.84
N GLU A 232 -16.61 10.23 -4.26
CA GLU A 232 -16.35 10.38 -2.83
C GLU A 232 -15.84 11.81 -2.53
N PRO A 233 -16.60 12.66 -1.80
CA PRO A 233 -16.26 14.07 -1.62
C PRO A 233 -14.95 14.32 -0.89
N ALA A 234 -14.46 13.34 -0.14
CA ALA A 234 -13.23 13.42 0.64
C ALA A 234 -11.97 13.03 -0.15
N ILE A 235 -12.07 12.52 -1.39
CA ILE A 235 -10.92 12.00 -2.13
C ILE A 235 -10.39 13.03 -3.13
N GLY A 236 -9.10 13.30 -3.06
CA GLY A 236 -8.37 14.23 -3.93
C GLY A 236 -7.40 13.55 -4.88
N HIS A 237 -6.21 13.20 -4.40
CA HIS A 237 -5.14 12.64 -5.24
C HIS A 237 -4.47 11.48 -4.51
N LEU A 238 -4.85 10.25 -4.84
CA LEU A 238 -4.38 9.05 -4.14
C LEU A 238 -3.00 8.62 -4.64
N ASP A 239 -2.00 9.43 -4.30
CA ASP A 239 -0.64 9.35 -4.85
C ASP A 239 0.30 8.44 -4.05
N GLY A 240 -0.17 7.82 -2.96
CA GLY A 240 0.65 6.90 -2.18
C GLY A 240 -0.17 5.76 -1.62
N LEU A 241 0.23 4.53 -1.91
CA LEU A 241 -0.39 3.32 -1.39
C LEU A 241 0.62 2.48 -0.63
N LEU A 242 0.19 1.91 0.51
CA LEU A 242 0.99 0.97 1.27
C LEU A 242 0.10 -0.10 1.88
N ALA A 243 0.28 -1.34 1.46
CA ALA A 243 -0.35 -2.50 2.07
C ALA A 243 0.56 -3.17 3.11
N THR A 244 0.00 -3.55 4.26
CA THR A 244 0.69 -4.35 5.27
C THR A 244 -0.29 -5.16 6.11
N GLY A 245 -0.05 -6.48 6.20
CA GLY A 245 -0.88 -7.39 7.00
C GLY A 245 -2.35 -7.37 6.56
N ASN A 246 -3.20 -6.68 7.32
CA ASN A 246 -4.63 -6.50 7.07
C ASN A 246 -5.04 -5.04 6.85
N LYS A 247 -4.09 -4.17 6.50
CA LYS A 247 -4.25 -2.73 6.38
C LYS A 247 -3.77 -2.26 5.01
N LEU A 248 -4.51 -1.34 4.42
CA LEU A 248 -4.14 -0.54 3.27
C LEU A 248 -4.13 0.92 3.72
N TYR A 249 -3.01 1.59 3.52
CA TYR A 249 -2.87 3.03 3.71
C TYR A 249 -2.93 3.71 2.35
N ALA A 250 -3.72 4.77 2.24
CA ALA A 250 -3.79 5.59 1.04
C ALA A 250 -3.52 7.06 1.41
N ALA A 251 -2.44 7.62 0.89
CA ALA A 251 -2.07 9.02 1.06
C ALA A 251 -2.77 9.85 -0.03
N ASP A 252 -3.64 10.74 0.41
CA ASP A 252 -4.29 11.76 -0.40
C ASP A 252 -3.54 13.07 -0.21
N ILE A 253 -2.87 13.54 -1.24
CA ILE A 253 -1.99 14.71 -1.14
C ILE A 253 -2.79 16.02 -1.06
N SER A 254 -4.03 16.05 -1.56
CA SER A 254 -4.89 17.24 -1.48
C SER A 254 -6.35 16.92 -1.80
N SER A 255 -7.10 16.53 -0.77
CA SER A 255 -8.55 16.18 -0.86
C SER A 255 -9.46 17.29 -1.41
N GLN A 256 -8.95 18.53 -1.55
CA GLN A 256 -9.72 19.72 -1.95
C GLN A 256 -9.09 20.49 -3.14
N GLY A 257 -8.19 19.86 -3.91
CA GLY A 257 -7.85 20.33 -5.26
C GLY A 257 -6.79 21.43 -5.35
N GLY A 258 -5.55 21.08 -5.00
CA GLY A 258 -4.41 21.91 -5.37
C GLY A 258 -3.08 21.23 -5.08
N PHE A 259 -2.15 21.35 -6.03
CA PHE A 259 -0.75 20.93 -5.89
C PHE A 259 0.15 22.19 -5.92
N GLY A 260 0.93 22.43 -4.85
CA GLY A 260 1.87 23.56 -4.77
C GLY A 260 1.72 24.45 -3.53
N SER A 261 2.45 25.56 -3.47
CA SER A 261 2.58 26.42 -2.29
C SER A 261 1.29 27.09 -1.78
N SER A 262 0.21 27.02 -2.55
CA SER A 262 -1.13 27.51 -2.19
C SER A 262 -2.02 26.46 -1.53
N ALA A 263 -1.68 25.17 -1.65
CA ALA A 263 -2.36 24.06 -0.98
C ALA A 263 -1.58 23.70 0.30
N GLN A 264 -1.77 24.48 1.36
CA GLN A 264 -1.11 24.22 2.64
C GLN A 264 -1.96 23.28 3.50
N ASN A 265 -1.38 22.15 3.91
CA ASN A 265 -1.87 21.26 4.97
C ASN A 265 -3.26 20.60 4.77
N SER A 266 -3.63 20.23 3.55
CA SER A 266 -4.90 19.55 3.25
C SER A 266 -4.80 18.04 3.00
N GLY A 267 -3.58 17.49 2.93
CA GLY A 267 -3.38 16.06 2.70
C GLY A 267 -3.78 15.20 3.90
N VAL A 268 -4.27 13.99 3.63
CA VAL A 268 -4.72 13.02 4.63
C VAL A 268 -4.19 11.63 4.28
N ILE A 269 -4.01 10.78 5.30
CA ILE A 269 -3.71 9.36 5.09
C ILE A 269 -4.91 8.56 5.58
N TYR A 270 -5.57 7.89 4.64
CA TYR A 270 -6.65 6.96 4.92
C TYR A 270 -6.09 5.62 5.38
N LEU A 271 -6.69 5.04 6.40
CA LEU A 271 -6.47 3.66 6.80
C LEU A 271 -7.71 2.84 6.46
N ILE A 272 -7.55 1.91 5.55
CA ILE A 272 -8.56 0.94 5.14
C ILE A 272 -8.15 -0.39 5.74
N ARG A 273 -9.04 -1.00 6.53
CA ARG A 273 -8.79 -2.33 7.12
C ARG A 273 -10.07 -3.13 7.14
N TYR A 274 -9.93 -4.44 6.93
CA TYR A 274 -11.04 -5.35 7.17
C TYR A 274 -11.22 -5.57 8.67
N THR A 275 -12.42 -5.33 9.19
CA THR A 275 -12.74 -5.48 10.61
C THR A 275 -13.48 -6.77 10.96
N GLY A 276 -13.81 -7.61 9.96
CA GLY A 276 -14.77 -8.71 10.11
C GLY A 276 -16.21 -8.27 9.79
N ASP A 277 -17.19 -9.14 10.06
CA ASP A 277 -18.63 -8.88 9.95
C ASP A 277 -19.05 -7.50 10.53
N PRO A 278 -20.13 -6.88 10.02
CA PRO A 278 -20.38 -5.45 10.18
C PRO A 278 -20.35 -5.04 11.65
N PRO A 279 -19.66 -3.93 12.00
CA PRO A 279 -19.62 -3.46 13.36
C PRO A 279 -21.00 -2.90 13.72
N THR A 280 -21.83 -3.67 14.41
CA THR A 280 -22.76 -3.10 15.39
C THR A 280 -21.96 -2.64 16.61
N ALA A 281 -21.12 -1.62 16.45
CA ALA A 281 -20.53 -0.81 17.51
C ALA A 281 -19.72 0.34 16.89
N VAL A 282 -19.95 1.56 17.36
CA VAL A 282 -19.14 2.74 17.04
C VAL A 282 -17.70 2.48 17.51
N VAL A 283 -16.75 2.42 16.57
CA VAL A 283 -15.32 2.27 16.86
C VAL A 283 -14.72 3.67 16.98
N GLU A 284 -14.31 4.05 18.18
CA GLU A 284 -13.45 5.21 18.40
C GLU A 284 -12.05 4.91 17.83
N LEU A 285 -11.51 5.84 17.05
CA LEU A 285 -10.22 5.76 16.36
C LEU A 285 -9.09 5.51 17.37
N ALA A 286 -8.56 4.29 17.40
CA ALA A 286 -7.34 3.97 18.13
C ALA A 286 -6.12 4.33 17.26
N VAL A 287 -5.28 5.24 17.78
CA VAL A 287 -3.95 5.53 17.25
C VAL A 287 -3.06 4.32 17.54
N GLU A 288 -2.64 3.57 16.50
CA GLU A 288 -1.64 2.50 16.63
C GLU A 288 -0.28 2.99 16.12
N THR A 289 0.70 3.04 17.03
CA THR A 289 2.13 3.16 16.71
C THR A 289 2.79 1.79 16.90
N PRO A 290 3.50 1.22 15.90
CA PRO A 290 4.32 0.02 16.12
C PRO A 290 5.71 0.41 16.64
N ALA A 291 5.97 0.19 17.94
CA ALA A 291 7.33 -0.01 18.49
C ALA A 291 7.27 -0.41 19.98
N GLY A 292 6.92 -1.66 20.32
CA GLY A 292 7.11 -2.20 21.67
C GLY A 292 6.06 -3.20 22.14
N TYR A 293 6.27 -3.73 23.34
CA TYR A 293 5.25 -4.50 24.06
C TYR A 293 4.02 -3.63 24.35
N GLU A 294 2.82 -4.16 24.14
CA GLU A 294 1.59 -3.44 24.41
C GLU A 294 0.58 -4.28 25.20
N LEU A 295 -0.16 -3.62 26.09
CA LEU A 295 -1.41 -4.11 26.67
C LEU A 295 -2.50 -3.08 26.31
N GLY A 296 -3.47 -3.51 25.52
CA GLY A 296 -4.63 -2.73 25.09
C GLY A 296 -5.67 -2.59 26.20
N GLU A 297 -6.59 -1.65 26.02
CA GLU A 297 -7.73 -1.48 26.95
C GLU A 297 -8.63 -2.73 26.96
N ALA A 298 -9.31 -2.95 28.10
CA ALA A 298 -10.37 -3.95 28.17
C ALA A 298 -11.54 -3.49 27.30
N TYR A 299 -12.04 -4.35 26.41
CA TYR A 299 -13.19 -4.02 25.56
C TYR A 299 -14.19 -5.18 25.49
N PRO A 300 -15.49 -4.94 25.77
CA PRO A 300 -16.08 -3.66 26.17
C PRO A 300 -15.61 -3.19 27.56
N ASN A 301 -15.68 -1.88 27.81
CA ASN A 301 -15.48 -1.26 29.13
C ASN A 301 -16.33 0.03 29.23
N PRO A 302 -17.34 0.10 30.11
CA PRO A 302 -17.75 -0.96 31.05
C PRO A 302 -18.30 -2.22 30.35
N PHE A 303 -18.16 -3.38 30.99
CA PHE A 303 -18.60 -4.69 30.45
C PHE A 303 -19.63 -5.37 31.34
N ASN A 304 -20.44 -6.27 30.76
CA ASN A 304 -21.41 -7.11 31.46
C ASN A 304 -21.61 -8.48 30.75
N PRO A 305 -21.18 -9.61 31.34
CA PRO A 305 -20.11 -9.76 32.33
C PRO A 305 -18.73 -9.95 31.68
N SER A 306 -18.65 -10.01 30.35
CA SER A 306 -17.43 -10.39 29.63
C SER A 306 -16.70 -9.22 28.99
N THR A 307 -15.36 -9.25 29.03
CA THR A 307 -14.49 -8.32 28.32
C THR A 307 -13.31 -9.04 27.68
N THR A 308 -12.74 -8.42 26.67
CA THR A 308 -11.59 -8.91 25.93
C THR A 308 -10.39 -8.00 26.16
N ILE A 309 -9.24 -8.63 26.41
CA ILE A 309 -7.97 -7.96 26.62
C ILE A 309 -7.02 -8.36 25.49
N ARG A 310 -6.54 -7.37 24.74
CA ARG A 310 -5.58 -7.55 23.64
C ARG A 310 -4.19 -7.13 24.08
N PHE A 311 -3.17 -7.84 23.61
CA PHE A 311 -1.77 -7.48 23.85
C PHE A 311 -0.88 -7.94 22.71
N SER A 312 0.29 -7.31 22.56
CA SER A 312 1.25 -7.59 21.50
C SER A 312 2.67 -7.76 22.03
N ILE A 313 3.42 -8.63 21.35
CA ILE A 313 4.83 -8.96 21.63
C ILE A 313 5.66 -8.64 20.38
N PRO A 314 6.71 -7.81 20.48
CA PRO A 314 7.47 -7.33 19.32
C PRO A 314 8.22 -8.45 18.60
N ALA A 315 8.49 -8.24 17.30
CA ALA A 315 9.05 -9.22 16.35
C ALA A 315 10.52 -9.65 16.59
N ALA A 316 11.13 -9.32 17.72
CA ALA A 316 12.54 -9.62 18.01
C ALA A 316 12.67 -10.50 19.26
N GLY A 317 13.34 -11.65 19.11
CA GLY A 317 13.71 -12.55 20.22
C GLY A 317 13.09 -13.95 20.16
N HIS A 318 13.47 -14.79 21.12
CA HIS A 318 12.86 -16.10 21.34
C HIS A 318 11.58 -15.97 22.19
N GLY A 319 10.74 -17.03 22.24
CA GLY A 319 9.54 -17.01 23.07
C GLY A 319 9.85 -16.73 24.55
N LEU A 320 9.07 -15.83 25.16
CA LEU A 320 9.25 -15.40 26.56
C LEU A 320 8.07 -15.87 27.43
N PRO A 321 8.28 -16.18 28.72
CA PRO A 321 7.18 -16.45 29.64
C PRO A 321 6.33 -15.20 29.81
N ALA A 322 5.01 -15.32 29.64
CA ALA A 322 4.06 -14.25 29.85
C ALA A 322 2.87 -14.68 30.71
N THR A 323 2.44 -13.77 31.58
CA THR A 323 1.27 -13.94 32.44
C THR A 323 0.31 -12.77 32.27
N LEU A 324 -0.97 -13.05 32.03
CA LEU A 324 -2.05 -12.06 32.06
C LEU A 324 -3.00 -12.38 33.20
N GLN A 325 -3.12 -11.47 34.16
CA GLN A 325 -3.83 -11.68 35.41
C GLN A 325 -4.84 -10.57 35.69
N VAL A 326 -5.95 -10.93 36.35
CA VAL A 326 -7.02 -10.02 36.77
C VAL A 326 -6.93 -9.80 38.27
N TYR A 327 -6.97 -8.53 38.70
CA TYR A 327 -6.94 -8.12 40.10
C TYR A 327 -8.15 -7.27 40.44
N ASP A 328 -8.62 -7.33 41.69
CA ASP A 328 -9.64 -6.42 42.19
C ASP A 328 -9.05 -5.06 42.66
N ALA A 329 -9.90 -4.17 43.15
CA ALA A 329 -9.48 -2.85 43.64
C ALA A 329 -8.61 -2.87 44.90
N THR A 330 -8.56 -3.99 45.62
CA THR A 330 -7.66 -4.18 46.77
C THR A 330 -6.31 -4.76 46.36
N GLY A 331 -6.16 -5.16 45.10
CA GLY A 331 -4.97 -5.83 44.58
C GLY A 331 -4.97 -7.35 44.81
N GLN A 332 -6.11 -7.94 45.16
CA GLN A 332 -6.25 -9.39 45.25
C GLN A 332 -6.33 -9.99 43.85
N LEU A 333 -5.57 -11.07 43.60
CA LEU A 333 -5.64 -11.83 42.35
C LEU A 333 -7.00 -12.54 42.25
N VAL A 334 -7.74 -12.26 41.20
CA VAL A 334 -9.07 -12.80 40.90
C VAL A 334 -8.98 -13.99 39.97
N SER A 335 -8.25 -13.87 38.87
CA SER A 335 -8.11 -14.92 37.85
C SER A 335 -6.81 -14.75 37.05
N THR A 336 -6.32 -15.84 36.47
CA THR A 336 -5.19 -15.84 35.52
C THR A 336 -5.72 -16.28 34.16
N LEU A 337 -5.63 -15.38 33.17
CA LEU A 337 -6.17 -15.60 31.82
C LEU A 337 -5.12 -16.22 30.87
N LEU A 338 -3.83 -16.02 31.18
CA LEU A 338 -2.71 -16.58 30.44
C LEU A 338 -1.55 -16.83 31.41
N ASP A 339 -0.92 -17.99 31.27
CA ASP A 339 0.38 -18.32 31.87
C ASP A 339 1.11 -19.28 30.92
N ALA A 340 1.89 -18.73 29.98
CA ALA A 340 2.51 -19.51 28.92
C ALA A 340 3.77 -18.83 28.36
N THR A 341 4.64 -19.61 27.71
CA THR A 341 5.67 -19.06 26.83
C THR A 341 5.03 -18.65 25.50
N VAL A 342 5.20 -17.38 25.14
CA VAL A 342 4.57 -16.76 23.97
C VAL A 342 5.63 -16.25 23.01
N SER A 343 5.45 -16.56 21.72
CA SER A 343 6.29 -16.08 20.63
C SER A 343 5.92 -14.63 20.24
N PRO A 344 6.73 -13.94 19.43
CA PRO A 344 6.31 -12.67 18.83
C PRO A 344 4.95 -12.78 18.12
N GLY A 345 4.08 -11.78 18.29
CA GLY A 345 2.73 -11.78 17.74
C GLY A 345 1.71 -11.02 18.57
N SER A 346 0.46 -11.06 18.10
CA SER A 346 -0.70 -10.42 18.76
C SER A 346 -1.61 -11.48 19.37
N TYR A 347 -2.07 -11.21 20.58
CA TYR A 347 -2.80 -12.16 21.41
C TYR A 347 -4.09 -11.54 21.98
N ARG A 348 -5.03 -12.43 22.32
CA ARG A 348 -6.32 -12.11 22.92
C ARG A 348 -6.58 -13.03 24.10
N ALA A 349 -7.08 -12.47 25.19
CA ALA A 349 -7.64 -13.22 26.31
C ALA A 349 -9.01 -12.67 26.68
N ASP A 350 -9.97 -13.57 26.90
CA ASP A 350 -11.32 -13.21 27.32
C ASP A 350 -11.47 -13.46 28.82
N TRP A 351 -12.15 -12.55 29.51
CA TRP A 351 -12.56 -12.72 30.90
C TRP A 351 -14.07 -12.58 30.99
N ASP A 352 -14.73 -13.54 31.62
CA ASP A 352 -16.19 -13.65 31.74
C ASP A 352 -16.74 -13.11 33.07
N GLY A 353 -15.90 -12.41 33.84
CA GLY A 353 -16.29 -11.87 35.14
C GLY A 353 -16.34 -12.92 36.25
N THR A 354 -15.58 -14.02 36.13
CA THR A 354 -15.46 -15.05 37.17
C THR A 354 -14.07 -15.09 37.84
N ASP A 355 -14.02 -15.57 39.08
CA ASP A 355 -12.77 -15.87 39.79
C ASP A 355 -12.18 -17.23 39.35
N ALA A 356 -11.02 -17.60 39.89
CA ALA A 356 -10.35 -18.87 39.60
C ALA A 356 -11.18 -20.13 39.96
N ALA A 357 -12.23 -20.01 40.77
CA ALA A 357 -13.15 -21.08 41.11
C ALA A 357 -14.44 -21.08 40.25
N GLY A 358 -14.53 -20.17 39.27
CA GLY A 358 -15.68 -20.01 38.39
C GLY A 358 -16.86 -19.25 39.01
N HIS A 359 -16.68 -18.61 40.16
CA HIS A 359 -17.73 -17.80 40.77
C HIS A 359 -17.74 -16.39 40.18
N ALA A 360 -18.94 -15.87 39.88
CA ALA A 360 -19.09 -14.51 39.37
C ALA A 360 -18.68 -13.46 40.42
N VAL A 361 -17.77 -12.55 40.06
CA VAL A 361 -17.28 -11.49 40.95
C VAL A 361 -18.22 -10.29 40.99
N ALA A 362 -18.11 -9.40 41.98
CA ALA A 362 -19.02 -8.25 42.16
C ALA A 362 -18.82 -7.16 41.09
N SER A 363 -19.84 -6.34 40.82
CA SER A 363 -19.66 -5.12 40.00
C SER A 363 -18.62 -4.20 40.64
N GLY A 364 -17.72 -3.63 39.84
CA GLY A 364 -16.60 -2.86 40.37
C GLY A 364 -15.47 -2.65 39.38
N SER A 365 -14.37 -2.09 39.86
CA SER A 365 -13.15 -1.91 39.06
C SER A 365 -12.24 -3.11 39.19
N TYR A 366 -11.76 -3.59 38.05
CA TYR A 366 -10.80 -4.68 37.91
C TYR A 366 -9.59 -4.22 37.12
N PHE A 367 -8.45 -4.84 37.38
CA PHE A 367 -7.16 -4.46 36.82
C PHE A 367 -6.54 -5.67 36.11
N PHE A 368 -6.30 -5.52 34.81
CA PHE A 368 -5.64 -6.50 33.97
C PHE A 368 -4.16 -6.20 33.92
N ARG A 369 -3.31 -7.11 34.38
CA ARG A 369 -1.87 -6.96 34.39
C ARG A 369 -1.22 -7.98 33.48
N LEU A 370 -0.49 -7.50 32.48
CA LEU A 370 0.39 -8.31 31.65
C LEU A 370 1.82 -8.18 32.15
N ARG A 371 2.50 -9.31 32.30
CA ARG A 371 3.95 -9.40 32.48
C ARG A 371 4.54 -10.28 31.38
N VAL A 372 5.63 -9.85 30.76
CA VAL A 372 6.40 -10.64 29.77
C VAL A 372 7.86 -10.65 30.20
N GLY A 373 8.34 -11.80 30.66
CA GLY A 373 9.65 -11.99 31.28
C GLY A 373 9.96 -10.91 32.33
N ASP A 374 11.16 -10.36 32.25
CA ASP A 374 11.60 -9.18 33.01
C ASP A 374 11.61 -7.90 32.17
N GLN A 375 11.07 -7.95 30.94
CA GLN A 375 11.17 -6.87 29.96
C GLN A 375 9.94 -5.96 29.93
N PHE A 376 8.77 -6.47 30.32
CA PHE A 376 7.54 -5.70 30.25
C PHE A 376 6.56 -6.02 31.37
N MET A 377 6.00 -4.98 31.97
CA MET A 377 4.85 -5.07 32.85
C MET A 377 3.94 -3.87 32.63
N LYS A 378 2.65 -4.11 32.35
CA LYS A 378 1.66 -3.06 32.14
C LYS A 378 0.33 -3.46 32.77
N THR A 379 -0.40 -2.47 33.31
CA THR A 379 -1.72 -2.68 33.92
C THR A 379 -2.76 -1.78 33.25
N ARG A 380 -3.96 -2.31 33.04
CA ARG A 380 -5.13 -1.63 32.49
C ARG A 380 -6.33 -1.81 33.41
N ARG A 381 -7.24 -0.84 33.44
CA ARG A 381 -8.42 -0.86 34.30
C ARG A 381 -9.67 -1.12 33.46
N GLY A 382 -10.54 -2.00 33.94
CA GLY A 382 -11.89 -2.20 33.41
C GLY A 382 -12.96 -2.07 34.51
N ALA A 383 -14.17 -1.73 34.12
CA ALA A 383 -15.33 -1.66 35.00
C ALA A 383 -16.35 -2.75 34.63
N LEU A 384 -16.61 -3.67 35.57
CA LEU A 384 -17.68 -4.65 35.47
C LEU A 384 -18.98 -4.04 35.98
N LEU A 385 -20.02 -4.06 35.14
CA LEU A 385 -21.41 -3.77 35.50
C LEU A 385 -22.18 -5.08 35.49
N LYS A 386 -23.07 -5.27 36.47
CA LYS A 386 -24.06 -6.34 36.46
C LYS A 386 -25.43 -5.73 36.27
#